data_AF-A0A368FCP1-F1
#
_entry.id   AF-A0A368FCP1-F1
#
_cell.length_a   1.000
_cell.length_b   1.000
_cell.length_c   1.000
_cell.angle_alpha   90.00
_cell.angle_beta   90.00
_cell.angle_gamma   90.00
#
_symmetry.space_group_name_H-M   'P 1'
#
loop_
_entity.id
_entity.type
_entity.pdbx_description
1 polymer ?
#
loop_
_entity_poly.entity_id
_entity_poly.type
_entity_poly.pdbx_seq_one_letter_code
_entity_poly.pdbx_strand_id
1 'polypeptide(L)' 'MKTAVGEGITRDDHADVSNQLYALYATAKDVATMRTMIGDEALTNEDCLLLDFYKKFEKEFASQG' A
#
# COMPACT_ATOMS: atom_id res chain seq x y z
N MET A 1 16.81 1.09 6.93
CA MET A 1 16.55 -0.36 6.73
C MET A 1 17.47 -1.06 5.73
N LYS A 2 18.47 -0.41 5.10
CA LYS A 2 19.25 -1.02 4.00
C LYS A 2 20.18 -2.19 4.39
N THR A 3 20.43 -2.41 5.68
CA THR A 3 21.46 -3.38 6.14
C THR A 3 20.90 -4.76 6.50
N ALA A 4 19.58 -4.98 6.43
CA ALA A 4 18.94 -6.22 6.91
C ALA A 4 18.00 -6.86 5.89
N VAL A 5 18.13 -6.51 4.60
CA VAL A 5 17.31 -7.03 3.50
C VAL A 5 18.18 -7.24 2.27
N GLY A 6 17.78 -8.14 1.37
CA GLY A 6 18.51 -8.44 0.13
C GLY A 6 19.05 -9.86 0.07
N GLU A 7 19.77 -10.16 -1.01
CA GLU A 7 20.39 -11.47 -1.25
C GLU A 7 21.30 -11.90 -0.08
N GLY A 8 21.19 -13.16 0.33
CA GLY A 8 21.94 -13.71 1.47
C GLY A 8 21.43 -13.30 2.86
N ILE A 9 20.40 -12.44 2.95
CA ILE A 9 19.74 -12.08 4.22
C ILE A 9 18.25 -12.48 4.21
N THR A 10 17.50 -12.02 3.22
CA THR A 10 16.07 -12.33 3.05
C THR A 10 15.79 -12.84 1.64
N ARG A 11 15.62 -11.91 0.70
CA ARG A 11 15.36 -12.11 -0.73
C ARG A 11 15.83 -10.87 -1.48
N ASP A 12 16.27 -11.04 -2.71
CA ASP A 12 16.81 -9.99 -3.58
C ASP A 12 15.84 -8.82 -3.79
N ASP A 13 14.55 -9.10 -3.97
CA ASP A 13 13.49 -8.11 -4.20
C ASP A 13 12.92 -7.45 -2.92
N HIS A 14 13.38 -7.84 -1.72
CA HIS A 14 12.72 -7.48 -0.47
C HIS A 14 12.61 -5.95 -0.31
N ALA A 15 13.70 -5.23 -0.58
CA ALA A 15 13.74 -3.78 -0.44
C ALA A 15 12.75 -3.11 -1.39
N ASP A 16 12.68 -3.58 -2.63
CA ASP A 16 11.85 -2.98 -3.68
C ASP A 16 10.36 -3.22 -3.39
N VAL A 17 10.00 -4.46 -3.05
CA VAL A 17 8.62 -4.81 -2.67
C VAL A 17 8.20 -4.05 -1.41
N SER A 18 9.07 -3.95 -0.39
CA SER A 18 8.78 -3.20 0.83
C SER A 18 8.55 -1.72 0.56
N ASN A 19 9.39 -1.09 -0.27
CA ASN A 19 9.24 0.30 -0.66
C ASN A 19 7.96 0.53 -1.47
N GLN A 20 7.63 -0.39 -2.39
CA GLN A 20 6.42 -0.29 -3.20
C GLN A 20 5.16 -0.42 -2.35
N LEU A 21 5.11 -1.39 -1.42
CA LEU A 21 3.99 -1.55 -0.50
C LEU A 21 3.80 -0.30 0.37
N TYR A 22 4.90 0.27 0.88
CA TYR A 22 4.86 1.51 1.66
C TYR A 22 4.31 2.68 0.85
N ALA A 23 4.81 2.88 -0.38
CA ALA A 23 4.36 3.95 -1.26
C ALA A 23 2.86 3.82 -1.59
N LEU A 24 2.43 2.62 -2.01
CA LEU A 24 1.03 2.33 -2.33
C LEU A 24 0.12 2.54 -1.12
N TYR A 25 0.56 2.12 0.07
CA TYR A 25 -0.23 2.29 1.30
C TYR A 25 -0.38 3.77 1.68
N ALA A 26 0.71 4.55 1.62
CA ALA A 26 0.66 5.99 1.88
C ALA A 26 -0.27 6.70 0.90
N THR A 27 -0.11 6.46 -0.40
CA THR A 27 -0.97 7.05 -1.44
C THR A 27 -2.43 6.63 -1.25
N ALA A 28 -2.70 5.35 -0.99
CA ALA A 28 -4.07 4.88 -0.81
C ALA A 28 -4.74 5.45 0.43
N LYS A 29 -3.99 5.74 1.49
CA LYS A 29 -4.50 6.42 2.69
C LYS A 29 -4.87 7.88 2.41
N ASP A 30 -4.08 8.57 1.58
CA ASP A 30 -4.39 9.92 1.12
C ASP A 30 -5.64 9.91 0.23
N VAL A 31 -5.77 8.94 -0.67
CA VAL A 31 -6.97 8.72 -1.50
C VAL A 31 -8.20 8.41 -0.63
N ALA A 32 -8.08 7.58 0.40
CA ALA A 32 -9.16 7.30 1.34
C ALA A 32 -9.61 8.56 2.08
N THR A 33 -8.67 9.45 2.41
CA THR A 33 -8.95 10.75 3.02
C THR A 33 -9.60 11.71 2.01
N MET A 34 -9.14 11.71 0.76
CA MET A 34 -9.73 12.52 -0.30
C MET A 34 -11.18 12.10 -0.59
N ARG A 35 -11.44 10.80 -0.67
CA ARG A 35 -12.76 10.20 -0.86
C ARG A 35 -13.80 10.72 0.14
N THR A 36 -13.45 10.86 1.42
CA THR A 36 -14.40 11.35 2.43
C THR A 36 -14.75 12.83 2.26
N MET A 37 -13.92 13.61 1.55
CA MET A 37 -14.14 15.04 1.29
C MET A 37 -14.93 15.29 0.00
N ILE A 38 -14.62 14.56 -1.07
CA ILE A 38 -15.16 14.85 -2.42
C ILE A 38 -16.23 13.87 -2.92
N GLY A 39 -16.41 12.73 -2.24
CA GLY A 39 -17.37 11.69 -2.64
C GLY A 39 -16.79 10.69 -3.64
N ASP A 40 -17.53 9.59 -3.86
CA ASP A 40 -17.09 8.45 -4.66
C ASP A 40 -17.10 8.76 -6.16
N GLU A 41 -17.95 9.68 -6.62
CA GLU A 41 -18.12 9.99 -8.05
C GLU A 41 -16.91 10.71 -8.66
N ALA A 42 -16.05 11.32 -7.82
CA ALA A 42 -14.87 12.04 -8.26
C ALA A 42 -13.60 11.18 -8.31
N LEU A 43 -13.69 9.91 -7.92
CA LEU A 43 -12.55 9.00 -7.90
C LEU A 43 -12.21 8.48 -9.30
N THR A 44 -10.92 8.42 -9.59
CA THR A 44 -10.42 7.78 -10.79
C THR A 44 -10.43 6.25 -10.64
N ASN A 45 -10.27 5.53 -11.75
CA ASN A 45 -10.10 4.07 -11.70
C ASN A 45 -8.87 3.66 -10.88
N GLU A 46 -7.81 4.46 -10.90
CA GLU A 46 -6.59 4.21 -10.12
C GLU A 46 -6.84 4.40 -8.62
N ASP A 47 -7.60 5.43 -8.24
CA ASP A 47 -8.02 5.64 -6.85
C ASP A 47 -8.83 4.45 -6.33
N CYS A 48 -9.75 3.92 -7.14
CA CYS A 48 -10.50 2.72 -6.78
C CYS A 48 -9.58 1.50 -6.54
N LEU A 49 -8.57 1.31 -7.38
CA LEU A 49 -7.58 0.24 -7.21
C LEU A 49 -6.73 0.43 -5.94
N LEU A 50 -6.33 1.66 -5.64
CA LEU A 50 -5.59 1.99 -4.42
C LEU A 50 -6.44 1.73 -3.18
N LEU A 51 -7.72 2.09 -3.19
CA LEU A 51 -8.65 1.82 -2.09
C LEU A 51 -8.88 0.32 -1.88
N ASP A 52 -8.97 -0.46 -2.96
CA ASP A 52 -9.08 -1.92 -2.89
C ASP A 52 -7.80 -2.57 -2.36
N PHE A 53 -6.63 -2.08 -2.80
CA PHE A 53 -5.34 -2.46 -2.23
C PHE A 53 -5.29 -2.16 -0.73
N TYR A 54 -5.67 -0.94 -0.31
CA TYR A 54 -5.64 -0.52 1.09
C TYR A 54 -6.48 -1.43 1.99
N LYS A 55 -7.71 -1.75 1.57
CA LYS A 55 -8.58 -2.67 2.31
C LYS A 55 -7.99 -4.07 2.44
N LYS A 56 -7.44 -4.63 1.36
CA LYS A 56 -6.81 -5.96 1.37
C LYS A 56 -5.55 -5.96 2.24
N PHE A 57 -4.73 -4.92 2.13
CA PHE A 57 -3.53 -4.78 2.93
C PHE A 57 -3.86 -4.75 4.43
N GLU A 58 -4.81 -3.91 4.86
CA GLU A 58 -5.24 -3.83 6.27
C GLU A 58 -5.77 -5.17 6.79
N LYS A 59 -6.64 -5.83 6.02
CA LYS A 59 -7.34 -7.04 6.44
C LYS A 59 -6.49 -8.30 6.37
N GLU A 60 -5.68 -8.45 5.34
CA GLU A 60 -4.98 -9.71 5.01
C GLU A 60 -3.49 -9.66 5.35
N PHE A 61 -2.85 -8.49 5.24
CA PHE A 61 -1.42 -8.36 5.47
C PHE A 61 -1.10 -7.82 6.87
N ALA A 62 -1.73 -6.71 7.28
CA ALA A 62 -1.47 -6.08 8.58
C ALA A 62 -2.14 -6.84 9.74
N SER A 63 -3.38 -7.31 9.55
CA SER A 63 -4.19 -7.98 10.58
C SER A 63 -4.00 -9.50 10.60
N GLN A 64 -2.75 -9.95 10.70
CA GLN A 64 -2.39 -11.38 10.68
C GLN A 64 -2.51 -12.10 12.04
N GLY A 65 -3.10 -11.48 13.06
CA GLY A 65 -3.18 -11.99 14.43
C GLY A 65 -4.47 -11.65 15.14
#